data_AF-A0A1Y3A4D1-F1
#
_entry.id   AF-A0A1Y3A4D1-F1
#
_cell.length_a   1.000
_cell.length_b   1.000
_cell.length_c   1.000
_cell.angle_alpha   90.00
_cell.angle_beta   90.00
_cell.angle_gamma   90.00
#
_symmetry.space_group_name_H-M   'P 1'
#
loop_
_entity.id
_entity.type
_entity.pdbx_description
1 polymer ?
#
loop_
_entity_poly.entity_id
_entity_poly.type
_entity_poly.pdbx_seq_one_letter_code
_entity_poly.pdbx_strand_id
1 'polypeptide(L)'
;MEHEAEVVGVGAGSAPSGDVPAVILSARGEYVPIFVSGDQARSIGMALEGEPFDRPLTHDLLVDILTEFGGAIDRVRVDDLHDGTFYAKVDAERYDDGEPERFVF
;
A
#
# COMPACT_ATOMS: atom_id res chain seq x y z
N MET A 1 -1.98 -17.68 9.50
CA MET A 1 -0.54 -17.60 9.19
C MET A 1 -0.35 -16.38 8.32
N GLU A 2 0.67 -15.58 8.59
CA GLU A 2 1.00 -14.41 7.76
C GLU A 2 1.88 -14.84 6.59
N HIS A 3 1.72 -14.17 5.45
CA HIS A 3 2.46 -14.43 4.22
C HIS A 3 3.01 -13.12 3.69
N GLU A 4 4.29 -13.11 3.36
CA GLU A 4 4.89 -11.99 2.65
C GLU A 4 4.26 -11.88 1.25
N ALA A 5 3.96 -10.64 0.88
CA ALA A 5 3.35 -10.31 -0.39
C ALA A 5 4.13 -9.18 -1.04
N GLU A 6 4.37 -9.30 -2.34
CA GLU A 6 5.05 -8.29 -3.14
C GLU A 6 4.09 -7.69 -4.16
N VAL A 7 4.19 -6.37 -4.38
CA VAL A 7 3.49 -5.72 -5.49
C VAL A 7 4.22 -6.06 -6.79
N VAL A 8 3.56 -6.83 -7.65
CA VAL A 8 4.09 -7.27 -8.95
C VAL A 8 3.90 -6.18 -10.01
N GLY A 9 2.83 -5.41 -9.89
CA GLY A 9 2.51 -4.35 -10.82
C GLY A 9 1.07 -3.86 -10.73
N VAL A 10 0.73 -2.95 -11.64
CA VAL A 10 -0.63 -2.45 -11.85
C VAL A 10 -1.12 -3.01 -13.19
N GLY A 11 -2.25 -3.72 -13.15
CA GLY A 11 -2.93 -4.29 -14.31
C GLY A 11 -4.34 -3.77 -14.47
N ALA A 12 -5.09 -4.37 -15.39
CA ALA A 12 -6.50 -4.09 -15.62
C ALA A 12 -7.30 -5.40 -15.70
N GLY A 13 -8.42 -5.45 -14.98
CA GLY A 13 -9.45 -6.45 -15.19
C GLY A 13 -10.48 -5.95 -16.22
N SER A 14 -11.05 -6.88 -16.99
CA SER A 14 -12.08 -6.53 -17.98
C SER A 14 -13.47 -6.60 -17.36
N ALA A 15 -14.21 -5.50 -17.41
CA ALA A 15 -15.63 -5.44 -17.05
C ALA A 15 -16.47 -4.93 -18.24
N PRO A 16 -17.78 -5.19 -18.28
CA PRO A 16 -18.66 -4.70 -19.36
C PRO A 16 -18.65 -3.17 -19.50
N SER A 17 -18.33 -2.44 -18.42
CA SER A 17 -18.21 -0.98 -18.37
C SER A 17 -16.84 -0.45 -18.79
N GLY A 18 -15.91 -1.34 -19.16
CA GLY A 18 -14.52 -1.00 -19.48
C GLY A 18 -13.52 -1.62 -18.50
N ASP A 19 -12.26 -1.25 -18.69
CA ASP A 19 -11.16 -1.75 -17.87
C ASP A 19 -11.23 -1.18 -16.44
N VAL A 20 -11.08 -2.07 -15.46
CA VAL A 20 -11.03 -1.73 -14.04
C VAL A 20 -9.60 -1.95 -13.55
N PRO A 21 -8.89 -0.91 -13.08
CA PRO A 21 -7.53 -1.05 -12.59
C PRO A 21 -7.43 -1.99 -11.39
N ALA A 22 -6.34 -2.75 -11.33
CA ALA A 22 -6.04 -3.62 -10.21
C ALA A 22 -4.55 -3.58 -9.88
N VAL A 23 -4.23 -3.61 -8.59
CA VAL A 23 -2.87 -3.89 -8.10
C VAL A 23 -2.73 -5.39 -7.96
N ILE A 24 -1.66 -5.95 -8.50
CA ILE A 24 -1.41 -7.39 -8.46
C ILE A 24 -0.40 -7.68 -7.37
N LEU A 25 -0.81 -8.41 -6.34
CA LEU A 25 0.10 -8.93 -5.32
C LEU A 25 0.51 -10.36 -5.66
N SER A 26 1.76 -10.72 -5.40
CA SER A 26 2.22 -12.11 -5.38
C SER A 26 2.43 -12.54 -3.94
N ALA A 27 1.75 -13.60 -3.51
CA ALA A 27 1.95 -14.22 -2.20
C ALA A 27 1.98 -15.74 -2.39
N ARG A 28 3.09 -16.37 -1.97
CA ARG A 28 3.27 -17.84 -2.07
C ARG A 28 3.11 -18.41 -3.49
N GLY A 29 3.43 -17.64 -4.51
CA GLY A 29 3.28 -18.04 -5.91
C GLY A 29 1.85 -17.96 -6.45
N GLU A 30 0.93 -17.41 -5.66
CA GLU A 30 -0.44 -17.07 -6.08
C GLU A 30 -0.55 -15.56 -6.31
N TYR A 31 -1.35 -15.17 -7.30
CA TYR A 31 -1.62 -13.77 -7.60
C TYR A 31 -2.94 -13.33 -7.00
N VAL A 32 -2.92 -12.23 -6.25
CA VAL A 32 -4.10 -11.63 -5.62
C VAL A 32 -4.35 -10.25 -6.24
N PRO A 33 -5.36 -10.11 -7.12
CA PRO A 33 -5.74 -8.81 -7.65
C PRO A 33 -6.57 -8.03 -6.63
N ILE A 34 -6.16 -6.80 -6.34
CA ILE A 34 -6.93 -5.83 -5.55
C ILE A 34 -7.37 -4.72 -6.49
N PHE A 35 -8.68 -4.66 -6.77
CA PHE A 35 -9.25 -3.61 -7.62
C PHE A 35 -9.20 -2.26 -6.91
N VAL A 36 -8.75 -1.24 -7.63
CA VAL A 36 -8.57 0.11 -7.12
C VAL A 36 -9.10 1.13 -8.13
N SER A 37 -9.29 2.37 -7.69
CA SER A 37 -9.61 3.47 -8.60
C SER A 37 -8.43 3.79 -9.53
N GLY A 38 -8.72 4.49 -10.63
CA GLY A 38 -7.69 4.96 -11.57
C GLY A 38 -6.62 5.84 -10.92
N ASP A 39 -7.01 6.71 -9.99
CA ASP A 39 -6.07 7.60 -9.29
C ASP A 39 -5.13 6.83 -8.35
N GLN A 40 -5.66 5.83 -7.64
CA GLN A 40 -4.87 4.92 -6.80
C GLN A 40 -3.90 4.10 -7.65
N ALA A 41 -4.38 3.51 -8.75
CA ALA A 41 -3.55 2.76 -9.69
C ALA A 41 -2.41 3.62 -10.25
N ARG A 42 -2.71 4.86 -10.64
CA ARG A 42 -1.70 5.82 -11.10
C ARG A 42 -0.68 6.13 -10.00
N SER A 43 -1.12 6.39 -8.76
CA SER A 43 -0.21 6.67 -7.64
C SER A 43 0.74 5.51 -7.36
N ILE A 44 0.23 4.27 -7.40
CA ILE A 44 1.04 3.07 -7.16
C ILE A 44 1.99 2.81 -8.33
N GLY A 45 1.52 2.96 -9.57
CA GLY A 45 2.35 2.81 -10.76
C GLY A 45 3.54 3.78 -10.77
N MET A 46 3.28 5.04 -10.43
CA MET A 46 4.33 6.06 -10.28
C MET A 46 5.39 5.67 -9.23
N ALA A 47 4.97 5.11 -8.09
CA ALA A 47 5.90 4.65 -7.07
C ALA A 47 6.73 3.43 -7.52
N LEU A 48 6.12 2.50 -8.27
CA LEU A 48 6.81 1.33 -8.85
C LEU A 48 7.82 1.69 -9.94
N GLU A 49 7.57 2.75 -10.69
CA GLU A 49 8.50 3.29 -11.70
C GLU A 49 9.74 3.92 -11.05
N GLY A 50 9.63 4.38 -9.80
CA GLY A 50 10.74 4.90 -9.01
C GLY A 50 11.28 6.26 -9.48
N GLU A 51 10.53 6.97 -10.33
CA GLU A 51 10.94 8.28 -10.84
C GLU A 51 10.72 9.36 -9.76
N PRO A 52 11.73 10.20 -9.45
CA PRO A 52 11.56 11.28 -8.49
C PRO A 52 10.64 12.38 -9.03
N PHE A 53 9.78 12.91 -8.16
CA PHE A 53 8.91 14.05 -8.47
C PHE A 53 9.53 15.37 -7.99
N ASP A 54 9.30 16.46 -8.73
CA ASP A 54 9.77 17.82 -8.35
C ASP A 54 9.20 18.32 -7.01
N ARG A 55 8.10 17.71 -6.54
CA ARG A 55 7.41 18.03 -5.30
C ARG A 55 6.85 16.74 -4.69
N PRO A 56 6.79 16.63 -3.35
CA PRO A 56 6.24 15.45 -2.69
C PRO A 56 4.76 15.26 -3.06
N LEU A 57 4.38 14.03 -3.40
CA LEU A 57 3.00 13.62 -3.58
C LEU A 57 2.36 13.31 -2.21
N THR A 58 1.09 12.93 -2.21
CA THR A 58 0.34 12.68 -0.97
C THR A 58 0.98 11.61 -0.08
N HIS A 59 1.44 10.50 -0.68
CA HIS A 59 2.07 9.40 0.07
C HIS A 59 3.47 9.77 0.54
N ASP A 60 4.23 10.52 -0.26
CA ASP A 60 5.53 11.05 0.16
C ASP A 60 5.37 11.98 1.37
N LEU A 61 4.45 12.93 1.28
CA LEU A 61 4.15 13.86 2.37
C LEU A 61 3.67 13.14 3.63
N LEU A 62 2.89 12.07 3.51
CA LEU A 62 2.46 11.25 4.65
C LEU A 62 3.66 10.61 5.35
N VAL A 63 4.58 10.02 4.59
CA VAL A 63 5.80 9.39 5.13
C VAL A 63 6.71 10.45 5.76
N ASP A 64 6.86 11.61 5.12
CA ASP A 64 7.66 12.72 5.64
C ASP A 64 7.10 13.23 6.98
N ILE A 65 5.79 13.44 7.06
CA ILE A 65 5.13 13.84 8.30
C ILE A 65 5.33 12.78 9.37
N LEU A 66 5.10 11.49 9.07
CA LEU A 66 5.29 10.43 10.06
C LEU A 66 6.73 10.41 10.59
N THR A 67 7.70 10.53 9.68
CA THR A 67 9.14 10.53 9.99
C THR A 67 9.54 11.72 10.85
N GLU A 68 9.05 12.92 10.54
CA GLU A 68 9.36 14.15 11.30
C GLU A 68 8.86 14.07 12.75
N PHE A 69 7.78 13.32 13.00
CA PHE A 69 7.27 13.06 14.35
C PHE A 69 7.93 11.86 15.05
N GLY A 70 9.00 11.30 14.47
CA GLY A 70 9.76 10.17 15.00
C GLY A 70 9.12 8.81 14.74
N GLY A 71 8.18 8.74 13.80
CA GLY A 71 7.47 7.53 13.42
C GLY A 71 8.02 6.86 12.15
N ALA A 72 7.75 5.58 11.98
CA ALA A 72 8.02 4.83 10.76
C ALA A 72 6.91 3.78 10.53
N ILE A 73 6.60 3.50 9.27
CA ILE A 73 5.73 2.37 8.91
C ILE A 73 6.56 1.08 9.01
N ASP A 74 6.12 0.11 9.81
CA ASP A 74 6.75 -1.23 9.90
C ASP A 74 6.25 -2.11 8.75
N ARG A 75 4.93 -2.24 8.61
CA ARG A 75 4.30 -3.06 7.57
C ARG A 75 2.86 -2.64 7.27
N VAL A 76 2.37 -3.10 6.14
CA VAL A 76 0.94 -3.10 5.80
C VAL A 76 0.45 -4.54 5.72
N ARG A 77 -0.67 -4.84 6.39
CA ARG A 77 -1.28 -6.18 6.39
C ARG A 77 -2.66 -6.12 5.78
N VAL A 78 -2.91 -6.89 4.73
CA VAL A 78 -4.27 -7.16 4.26
C VAL A 78 -4.78 -8.39 4.99
N ASP A 79 -5.69 -8.22 5.94
CA ASP A 79 -6.10 -9.27 6.87
C ASP A 79 -7.59 -9.62 6.86
N ASP A 80 -8.40 -8.90 6.09
CA ASP A 80 -9.82 -9.19 5.93
C ASP A 80 -10.34 -8.89 4.52
N LEU A 81 -11.43 -9.57 4.16
CA LEU A 81 -12.18 -9.40 2.92
C LEU A 81 -13.67 -9.53 3.23
N HIS A 82 -14.40 -8.42 3.12
CA HIS A 82 -15.83 -8.39 3.36
C HIS A 82 -16.56 -7.76 2.18
N ASP A 83 -17.54 -8.47 1.63
CA ASP A 83 -18.35 -8.03 0.47
C ASP A 83 -17.50 -7.51 -0.70
N GLY A 84 -16.41 -8.21 -1.01
CA GLY A 84 -15.49 -7.84 -2.09
C GLY A 84 -14.56 -6.67 -1.79
N THR A 85 -14.57 -6.14 -0.55
CA THR A 85 -13.70 -5.07 -0.09
C THR A 85 -12.58 -5.63 0.78
N PHE A 86 -11.34 -5.45 0.35
CA PHE A 86 -10.17 -5.77 1.16
C PHE A 86 -9.99 -4.72 2.26
N TYR A 87 -9.70 -5.18 3.47
CA TYR A 87 -9.31 -4.33 4.59
C TYR A 87 -7.84 -4.56 4.89
N ALA A 88 -7.13 -3.45 5.08
CA ALA A 88 -5.73 -3.47 5.44
C ALA A 88 -5.50 -2.66 6.72
N LYS A 89 -4.46 -3.02 7.44
CA LYS A 89 -3.95 -2.30 8.61
C LYS A 89 -2.54 -1.83 8.34
N VAL A 90 -2.21 -0.68 8.90
CA VAL A 90 -0.84 -0.15 8.89
C VAL A 90 -0.27 -0.29 10.29
N ASP A 91 0.72 -1.15 10.43
CA ASP A 91 1.48 -1.22 11.68
C ASP A 91 2.62 -0.21 11.57
N ALA A 92 2.74 0.67 12.56
CA ALA A 92 3.76 1.71 12.63
C ALA A 92 4.43 1.70 14.00
N GLU A 93 5.63 2.24 14.05
CA GLU A 93 6.37 2.45 15.28
C GLU A 93 6.75 3.92 15.44
N ARG A 94 6.88 4.37 16.68
CA ARG A 94 7.42 5.68 17.03
C ARG A 94 8.44 5.52 18.13
N TYR A 95 9.56 6.19 18.03
CA TYR A 95 10.60 6.14 19.06
C TYR A 95 10.45 7.33 20.01
N ASP A 96 10.33 7.05 21.30
CA ASP A 96 10.32 8.05 22.37
C ASP A 96 11.35 7.64 23.44
N ASP A 97 12.29 8.53 23.75
CA ASP A 97 13.43 8.27 24.65
C ASP A 97 14.23 6.96 24.37
N GLY A 98 14.25 6.54 23.10
CA GLY A 98 14.94 5.33 22.64
C GLY A 98 14.14 4.04 22.75
N GLU A 99 12.90 4.11 23.25
CA GLU A 99 11.99 2.97 23.34
C GLU A 99 10.95 3.02 22.19
N PRO A 100 10.72 1.91 21.46
CA PRO A 100 9.73 1.87 20.40
C PRO A 100 8.31 1.68 20.96
N GLU A 101 7.41 2.62 20.65
CA GLU A 101 5.97 2.48 20.83
C GLU A 101 5.32 2.02 19.52
N ARG A 102 4.42 1.03 19.60
CA ARG A 102 3.78 0.41 18.42
C ARG A 102 2.33 0.85 18.27
N PHE A 103 1.94 1.14 17.04
CA PHE A 103 0.61 1.56 16.65
C PHE A 103 0.07 0.67 15.54
N VAL A 104 -1.25 0.46 15.54
CA VAL A 104 -1.97 -0.24 14.47
C VAL A 104 -3.14 0.66 14.07
N PHE A 105 -3.16 1.05 12.80
CA PHE A 105 -4.23 1.85 12.20
C PHE A 105 -5.11 0.97 11.31
#